data_AF-A0A101EKI4-F1
#
_entry.id   AF-A0A101EKI4-F1
#
_cell.length_a   1.000
_cell.length_b   1.000
_cell.length_c   1.000
_cell.angle_alpha   90.00
_cell.angle_beta   90.00
_cell.angle_gamma   90.00
#
_symmetry.space_group_name_H-M   'P 1'
#
loop_
_entity.id
_entity.type
_entity.pdbx_description
1 polymer ?
#
loop_
_entity_poly.entity_id
_entity_poly.type
_entity_poly.pdbx_seq_one_letter_code
_entity_poly.pdbx_strand_id
1 'polypeptide(L)'
;MFKRWDTRNYDIEIILEIFDSIDLNIESMNIPKPRIYDIKTIIKALLIKEFEKLSLRAAEVRVEQLLGVRIDHTVLHFWEKTIEDFKKSKKKE
;
A
#
# COMPACT_ATOMS: atom_id res chain seq x y z
N MET A 1 23.49 -13.04 4.73
CA MET A 1 23.02 -12.28 5.91
C MET A 1 23.01 -10.80 5.54
N PHE A 2 21.86 -10.24 5.17
CA PHE A 2 21.79 -8.85 4.69
C PHE A 2 22.10 -7.88 5.84
N LYS A 3 23.00 -6.91 5.59
CA LYS A 3 23.47 -5.95 6.59
C LYS A 3 22.37 -4.92 6.87
N ARG A 4 22.11 -4.66 8.17
CA ARG A 4 21.17 -3.65 8.70
C ARG A 4 21.44 -2.19 8.26
N TRP A 5 22.48 -1.95 7.46
CA TRP A 5 22.98 -0.64 7.05
C TRP A 5 22.94 -0.41 5.53
N ASP A 6 22.34 -1.31 4.75
CA ASP A 6 22.21 -1.09 3.31
C ASP A 6 21.09 -0.09 3.02
N THR A 7 21.48 1.17 2.79
CA THR A 7 20.59 2.32 2.52
C THR A 7 19.71 2.12 1.29
N ARG A 8 20.04 1.19 0.40
CA ARG A 8 19.21 0.82 -0.77
C ARG A 8 17.89 0.15 -0.38
N ASN A 9 17.77 -0.37 0.85
CA ASN A 9 16.50 -0.91 1.36
C ASN A 9 15.54 0.19 1.89
N TYR A 10 15.95 1.46 1.87
CA TYR A 10 15.10 2.60 2.24
C TYR A 10 14.47 3.30 1.05
N ASP A 11 14.67 2.78 -0.17
CA ASP A 11 14.08 3.37 -1.36
C ASP A 11 12.71 2.75 -1.64
N ILE A 12 11.67 3.56 -1.50
CA ILE A 12 10.30 3.14 -1.77
C ILE A 12 10.10 2.81 -3.25
N GLU A 13 10.85 3.43 -4.16
CA GLU A 13 10.73 3.18 -5.61
C GLU A 13 11.16 1.74 -5.94
N ILE A 14 12.27 1.26 -5.36
CA ILE A 14 12.72 -0.14 -5.50
C ILE A 14 11.66 -1.12 -4.97
N ILE A 15 11.00 -0.79 -3.85
CA ILE A 15 9.94 -1.63 -3.30
C ILE A 15 8.74 -1.68 -4.25
N LEU A 16 8.37 -0.56 -4.86
CA LEU A 16 7.28 -0.48 -5.82
C LEU A 16 7.61 -1.26 -7.10
N GLU A 17 8.84 -1.18 -7.60
CA GLU A 17 9.31 -1.97 -8.73
C GLU A 17 9.24 -3.48 -8.46
N ILE A 18 9.73 -3.91 -7.29
CA ILE A 18 9.62 -5.32 -6.86
C ILE A 18 8.15 -5.72 -6.78
N PHE A 19 7.28 -4.87 -6.22
CA PHE A 19 5.85 -5.15 -6.13
C PHE A 19 5.24 -5.36 -7.51
N ASP A 20 5.62 -4.57 -8.51
CA ASP A 20 5.14 -4.73 -9.89
C ASP A 20 5.66 -6.00 -10.57
N SER A 21 6.84 -6.47 -10.19
CA SER A 21 7.41 -7.73 -10.71
C SER A 21 6.71 -8.99 -10.18
N ILE A 22 5.95 -8.87 -9.08
CA ILE A 22 5.27 -10.00 -8.45
C ILE A 22 3.85 -10.11 -9.02
N ASP A 23 3.55 -11.26 -9.61
CA ASP A 23 2.18 -11.55 -10.02
C ASP A 23 1.36 -11.99 -8.81
N LEU A 24 0.73 -11.00 -8.17
CA LEU A 24 -0.19 -11.23 -7.07
C LEU A 24 -1.56 -11.64 -7.64
N ASN A 25 -1.99 -12.87 -7.34
CA ASN A 25 -3.35 -13.32 -7.63
C ASN A 25 -4.35 -12.69 -6.65
N ILE A 26 -4.62 -11.40 -6.82
CA ILE A 26 -5.51 -10.62 -5.95
C ILE A 26 -6.96 -11.09 -6.10
N GLU A 27 -7.33 -11.72 -7.23
CA GLU A 27 -8.68 -12.26 -7.45
C GLU A 27 -9.00 -13.43 -6.52
N SER A 28 -7.98 -14.24 -6.18
CA SER A 28 -8.12 -15.32 -5.21
C SER A 28 -8.21 -14.84 -3.76
N MET A 29 -7.87 -13.57 -3.52
CA MET A 29 -7.94 -12.97 -2.19
C MET A 29 -9.34 -12.40 -1.97
N ASN A 30 -9.98 -12.78 -0.85
CA ASN A 30 -11.31 -12.29 -0.47
C ASN A 30 -11.26 -10.84 0.06
N ILE A 31 -10.56 -9.96 -0.67
CA ILE A 31 -10.36 -8.55 -0.37
C ILE A 31 -11.51 -7.78 -1.04
N PRO A 32 -12.08 -6.76 -0.37
CA PRO A 32 -13.05 -5.88 -1.02
C PRO A 32 -12.47 -5.30 -2.32
N LYS A 33 -13.30 -5.19 -3.37
CA LYS A 33 -12.87 -4.58 -4.63
C LYS A 33 -13.11 -3.06 -4.56
N PRO A 34 -12.09 -2.22 -4.83
CA PRO A 34 -12.31 -0.79 -4.92
C PRO A 34 -13.13 -0.45 -6.16
N ARG A 35 -13.92 0.61 -6.06
CA ARG A 35 -14.84 1.04 -7.14
C ARG A 35 -14.20 1.98 -8.16
N ILE A 36 -13.21 2.76 -7.73
CA ILE A 36 -12.63 3.87 -8.51
C ILE A 36 -11.18 3.58 -8.90
N TYR A 37 -10.42 2.98 -7.98
CA TYR A 37 -8.99 2.72 -8.15
C TYR A 37 -8.73 1.22 -8.26
N ASP A 38 -7.70 0.82 -8.98
CA ASP A 38 -7.25 -0.56 -8.93
C ASP A 38 -6.72 -0.90 -7.54
N ILE A 39 -7.00 -2.12 -7.09
CA ILE A 39 -6.57 -2.60 -5.77
C ILE A 39 -5.04 -2.58 -5.62
N LYS A 40 -4.30 -2.81 -6.72
CA LYS A 40 -2.83 -2.66 -6.74
C LYS A 40 -2.41 -1.23 -6.40
N THR A 41 -3.06 -0.22 -6.97
CA THR A 41 -2.77 1.19 -6.70
C THR A 41 -3.07 1.56 -5.25
N ILE A 42 -4.17 1.05 -4.69
CA ILE A 42 -4.49 1.22 -3.27
C ILE A 42 -3.41 0.59 -2.39
N ILE A 43 -2.98 -0.64 -2.69
CA ILE A 43 -1.93 -1.33 -1.91
C ILE A 43 -0.61 -0.55 -1.98
N LYS A 44 -0.19 -0.10 -3.17
CA LYS A 44 1.00 0.74 -3.33
C LYS A 44 0.92 2.01 -2.49
N ALA A 45 -0.22 2.69 -2.50
CA ALA A 45 -0.42 3.91 -1.73
C ALA A 45 -0.30 3.66 -0.21
N LEU A 46 -0.86 2.56 0.27
CA LEU A 46 -0.72 2.15 1.67
C LEU A 46 0.71 1.72 2.03
N LEU A 47 1.42 1.06 1.11
CA LEU A 47 2.84 0.72 1.28
C LEU A 47 3.69 1.97 1.43
N ILE A 48 3.54 2.96 0.54
CA ILE A 48 4.25 4.25 0.61
C ILE A 48 4.01 4.90 1.98
N LYS A 49 2.74 5.02 2.40
CA LYS A 49 2.39 5.60 3.69
C LYS A 49 3.06 4.87 4.86
N GLU A 50 2.95 3.54 4.90
CA GLU A 50 3.42 2.74 6.03
C GLU A 50 4.95 2.68 6.10
N PHE A 51 5.61 2.66 4.94
CA PHE A 51 7.05 2.61 4.81
C PHE A 51 7.69 3.95 5.22
N GLU A 52 7.19 5.07 4.69
CA GLU A 52 7.70 6.41 5.00
C GLU A 52 7.08 7.00 6.30
N LYS A 53 6.19 6.26 6.98
CA LYS A 53 5.50 6.68 8.21
C LYS A 53 4.75 8.02 8.08
N LEU A 54 4.08 8.20 6.94
CA LEU A 54 3.37 9.44 6.61
C LEU A 54 2.01 9.54 7.30
N SER A 55 1.59 10.78 7.57
CA SER A 55 0.19 11.08 7.83
C SER A 55 -0.65 10.84 6.55
N LEU A 56 -1.97 10.65 6.69
CA LEU A 56 -2.84 10.42 5.52
C LEU A 56 -2.78 11.55 4.48
N ARG A 57 -2.71 12.82 4.94
CA ARG A 57 -2.57 13.98 4.04
C ARG A 57 -1.21 14.04 3.36
N ALA A 58 -0.14 13.69 4.08
CA ALA A 58 1.18 13.62 3.49
C ALA A 58 1.29 12.46 2.48
N ALA A 59 0.64 11.34 2.77
CA ALA A 59 0.55 10.20 1.87
C ALA A 59 -0.17 10.57 0.57
N GLU A 60 -1.28 11.31 0.62
CA GLU A 60 -1.99 11.78 -0.58
C GLU A 60 -1.04 12.51 -1.55
N VAL A 61 -0.28 13.49 -1.05
CA VAL A 61 0.70 14.25 -1.85
C VAL A 61 1.83 13.36 -2.36
N ARG A 62 2.37 12.49 -1.50
CA ARG A 62 3.50 11.62 -1.86
C ARG A 62 3.11 10.57 -2.90
N VAL A 63 1.91 10.01 -2.78
CA VAL A 63 1.37 9.02 -3.70
C VAL A 63 1.12 9.65 -5.07
N GLU A 64 0.61 10.88 -5.12
CA GLU A 64 0.48 11.62 -6.38
C GLU A 64 1.85 11.83 -7.06
N GLN A 65 2.89 12.17 -6.30
CA GLN A 65 4.25 12.33 -6.82
C GLN A 65 4.85 11.04 -7.40
N LEU A 66 4.66 9.91 -6.72
CA LEU A 66 5.28 8.64 -7.11
C LEU A 66 4.47 7.84 -8.14
N LEU A 67 3.14 7.87 -8.03
CA LEU A 67 2.25 7.05 -8.86
C LEU A 67 1.52 7.85 -9.95
N GLY A 68 1.60 9.20 -9.93
CA GLY A 68 0.88 10.07 -10.86
C GLY A 68 -0.64 10.08 -10.66
N VAL A 69 -1.13 9.47 -9.58
CA VAL A 69 -2.56 9.37 -9.25
C VAL A 69 -2.80 9.93 -7.86
N ARG A 70 -3.73 10.88 -7.76
CA ARG A 70 -4.16 11.41 -6.47
C ARG A 70 -5.21 10.51 -5.85
N ILE A 71 -4.94 10.03 -4.64
CA ILE A 71 -5.88 9.26 -3.83
C ILE A 71 -6.15 10.05 -2.56
N ASP A 72 -7.39 10.53 -2.42
CA ASP A 72 -7.80 11.30 -1.24
C ASP A 72 -7.51 10.56 0.07
N HIS A 73 -7.05 11.30 1.07
CA HIS A 73 -6.79 10.79 2.42
C HIS A 73 -7.98 10.05 3.05
N THR A 74 -9.23 10.40 2.69
CA THR A 74 -10.45 9.71 3.17
C THR A 74 -10.56 8.31 2.58
N VAL A 75 -10.18 8.13 1.30
CA VAL A 75 -10.13 6.83 0.63
C VAL A 75 -9.03 5.98 1.23
N LEU A 76 -7.84 6.57 1.46
CA LEU A 76 -6.75 5.87 2.16
C LEU A 76 -7.20 5.40 3.55
N HIS A 77 -7.86 6.27 4.33
CA HIS A 77 -8.36 5.93 5.66
C HIS A 77 -9.37 4.77 5.63
N PHE A 78 -10.31 4.80 4.67
CA PHE A 78 -11.27 3.72 4.48
C PHE A 78 -10.59 2.37 4.25
N TRP A 79 -9.56 2.34 3.39
CA TRP A 79 -8.82 1.11 3.09
C TRP A 79 -7.96 0.63 4.24
N GLU A 80 -7.35 1.52 5.03
CA GLU A 80 -6.65 1.15 6.26
C GLU A 80 -7.57 0.39 7.22
N LYS A 81 -8.75 0.95 7.49
CA LYS A 81 -9.77 0.34 8.35
C LYS A 81 -10.20 -1.03 7.82
N THR A 82 -10.48 -1.09 6.52
CA THR A 82 -10.93 -2.31 5.84
C THR A 82 -9.91 -3.45 5.99
N ILE A 83 -8.62 -3.14 5.82
CA ILE A 83 -7.54 -4.12 5.96
C ILE A 83 -7.35 -4.53 7.43
N GLU A 84 -7.44 -3.60 8.37
CA GLU A 84 -7.39 -3.93 9.80
C GLU A 84 -8.50 -4.89 10.20
N ASP A 85 -9.73 -4.65 9.72
CA ASP A 85 -10.87 -5.50 10.03
C ASP A 85 -10.75 -6.87 9.38
N PHE A 86 -10.23 -6.94 8.15
CA PHE A 86 -9.88 -8.19 7.49
C PHE A 86 -8.80 -8.99 8.25
N LYS A 87 -7.77 -8.31 8.78
CA LYS A 87 -6.75 -8.96 9.62
C LYS A 87 -7.36 -9.50 10.91
N LYS A 88 -8.30 -8.78 11.52
CA LYS A 88 -8.99 -9.23 12.75
C LYS A 88 -9.90 -10.43 12.48
N SER A 89 -10.59 -10.49 11.35
CA SER A 89 -11.45 -11.63 11.01
C SER A 89 -10.63 -12.91 10.80
N LYS A 90 -9.48 -12.81 10.12
CA LYS A 90 -8.53 -13.92 9.90
C LYS A 90 -7.87 -14.45 11.17
N LYS A 91 -7.83 -13.66 12.25
CA LYS A 91 -7.20 -14.04 13.53
C LYS A 91 -8.15 -14.78 14.48
N LYS A 92 -9.43 -14.88 14.13
CA LYS A 92 -10.47 -15.57 14.91
C LYS A 92 -10.76 -17.00 14.42
N GLU A 93 -10.23 -17.36 13.26
CA GLU A 93 -10.14 -18.74 12.75
C GLU A 93 -8.84 -19.39 13.26
#